data_AF-A0A1G7CMF3-F1
#
_entry.id   AF-A0A1G7CMF3-F1
#
_cell.length_a   1.000
_cell.length_b   1.000
_cell.length_c   1.000
_cell.angle_alpha   90.00
_cell.angle_beta   90.00
_cell.angle_gamma   90.00
#
_symmetry.space_group_name_H-M   'P 1'
#
loop_
_entity.id
_entity.type
_entity.pdbx_description
1 polymer ?
#
loop_
_entity_poly.entity_id
_entity_poly.type
_entity_poly.pdbx_seq_one_letter_code
_entity_poly.pdbx_strand_id
1 'polypeptide(L)'
;MLEGVHFYYDGIYSVDMGLLNCRLDGGMFEESLLPSRSIVEKKVSGRHKPYFQAIELSPLEFNLTFAFEFHYDERRIREVARWLSQTYYKPFYTVDNPNRVFYCMPDGDVNLIHNGLKQGYITLKMRCDGPYSYTPKTLKEKMMFDGTKLTKTIQENTFTNGMGTQQNIEIVNGALQVKSGSTTWLQYTGMKWSDL
;
A
#
# COMPACT_ATOMS: atom_id res chain seq x y z
N MET A 1 7.04 -15.56 -0.18
CA MET A 1 8.13 -16.32 -0.78
C MET A 1 7.91 -16.35 -2.28
N LEU A 2 8.96 -16.59 -3.07
CA LEU A 2 8.87 -16.86 -4.51
C LEU A 2 8.49 -18.33 -4.78
N GLU A 3 8.13 -19.06 -3.73
CA GLU A 3 7.52 -20.38 -3.75
C GLU A 3 6.18 -20.37 -4.51
N GLY A 4 6.00 -21.42 -5.31
CA GLY A 4 4.79 -21.69 -6.09
C GLY A 4 5.13 -22.02 -7.53
N VAL A 5 4.50 -23.09 -8.03
CA VAL A 5 4.65 -23.57 -9.43
C VAL A 5 4.04 -22.57 -10.40
N HIS A 6 2.94 -21.94 -9.99
CA HIS A 6 2.20 -20.99 -10.81
C HIS A 6 2.32 -19.58 -10.26
N PHE A 7 2.38 -18.62 -11.17
CA PHE A 7 2.51 -17.20 -10.88
C PHE A 7 1.69 -16.34 -11.83
N TYR A 8 1.54 -15.08 -11.47
CA TYR A 8 1.00 -14.03 -12.31
C TYR A 8 2.09 -13.01 -12.60
N TYR A 9 2.16 -12.55 -13.84
CA TYR A 9 3.02 -11.46 -14.26
C TYR A 9 2.28 -10.55 -15.24
N ASP A 10 2.31 -9.24 -14.98
CA ASP A 10 1.53 -8.25 -15.75
C ASP A 10 0.02 -8.58 -15.84
N GLY A 11 -0.51 -9.20 -14.78
CA GLY A 11 -1.91 -9.64 -14.71
C GLY A 11 -2.25 -10.89 -15.54
N ILE A 12 -1.27 -11.47 -16.24
CA ILE A 12 -1.44 -12.70 -17.02
C ILE A 12 -0.99 -13.91 -16.20
N TYR A 13 -1.75 -15.00 -16.28
CA TYR A 13 -1.46 -16.22 -15.56
C TYR A 13 -0.42 -17.06 -16.30
N SER A 14 0.56 -17.60 -15.56
CA SER A 14 1.65 -18.43 -16.10
C SER A 14 1.17 -19.65 -16.91
N VAL A 15 0.06 -20.27 -16.54
CA VAL A 15 -0.52 -21.43 -17.24
C VAL A 15 -1.04 -21.04 -18.63
N ASP A 16 -1.56 -19.83 -18.81
CA ASP A 16 -2.01 -19.35 -20.12
C ASP A 16 -0.84 -19.23 -21.11
N MET A 17 0.36 -18.97 -20.58
CA MET A 17 1.62 -18.93 -21.32
C MET A 17 2.32 -20.29 -21.39
N GLY A 18 1.80 -21.32 -20.72
CA GLY A 18 2.37 -22.67 -20.66
C GLY A 18 3.69 -22.74 -19.88
N LEU A 19 3.87 -21.87 -18.89
CA LEU A 19 5.10 -21.75 -18.10
C LEU A 19 4.88 -22.20 -16.65
N LEU A 20 5.89 -22.85 -16.10
CA LEU A 20 5.96 -23.27 -14.71
C LEU A 20 7.20 -22.66 -14.07
N ASN A 21 7.03 -22.05 -12.90
CA ASN A 21 8.16 -21.65 -12.08
C ASN A 21 8.81 -22.90 -11.49
N CYS A 22 10.08 -23.08 -11.79
CA CYS A 22 10.84 -24.25 -11.34
C CYS A 22 12.22 -23.83 -10.85
N ARG A 23 12.85 -24.75 -10.12
CA ARG A 23 14.25 -24.65 -9.75
C ARG A 23 14.99 -25.84 -10.32
N LEU A 24 16.13 -25.59 -10.94
CA LEU A 24 16.96 -26.64 -11.55
C LEU A 24 17.88 -27.30 -10.54
N ASP A 25 18.32 -26.54 -9.53
CA ASP A 25 19.18 -27.06 -8.48
C ASP A 25 18.34 -27.85 -7.47
N GLY A 26 18.74 -29.10 -7.21
CA GLY A 26 18.10 -29.99 -6.22
C GLY A 26 18.32 -29.63 -4.75
N GLY A 27 18.61 -28.35 -4.46
CA GLY A 27 18.84 -27.81 -3.11
C GLY A 27 17.62 -27.09 -2.53
N MET A 28 17.76 -26.60 -1.30
CA MET A 28 16.74 -25.80 -0.61
C MET A 28 16.57 -24.42 -1.25
N PHE A 29 15.35 -23.86 -1.22
CA PHE A 29 15.05 -22.48 -1.64
C PHE A 29 15.99 -21.45 -1.01
N GLU A 30 16.72 -20.72 -1.86
CA GLU A 30 17.61 -19.64 -1.46
C GLU A 30 16.99 -18.34 -1.96
N GLU A 31 16.51 -17.53 -1.03
CA GLU A 31 15.89 -16.24 -1.31
C GLU A 31 16.56 -15.16 -0.46
N SER A 32 16.71 -13.96 -1.03
CA SER A 32 17.18 -12.82 -0.24
C SER A 32 16.07 -12.37 0.71
N LEU A 33 16.26 -12.61 2.01
CA LEU A 33 15.29 -12.20 3.03
C LEU A 33 15.21 -10.67 3.17
N LEU A 34 16.34 -10.00 2.96
CA LEU A 34 16.48 -8.54 3.06
C LEU A 34 17.07 -7.97 1.77
N PRO A 35 16.70 -6.74 1.39
CA PRO A 35 17.37 -6.03 0.31
C PRO A 35 18.84 -5.79 0.67
N SER A 36 19.71 -5.76 -0.33
CA SER A 36 21.10 -5.36 -0.15
C SER A 36 21.15 -3.89 0.28
N ARG A 37 21.96 -3.61 1.30
CA ARG A 37 22.10 -2.28 1.88
C ARG A 37 23.57 -1.93 2.10
N SER A 38 23.96 -0.72 1.73
CA SER A 38 25.27 -0.16 2.04
C SER A 38 25.15 0.80 3.21
N ILE A 39 26.11 0.71 4.14
CA ILE A 39 26.20 1.61 5.28
C ILE A 39 27.14 2.75 4.89
N VAL A 40 26.61 3.97 4.91
CA VAL A 40 27.39 5.18 4.65
C VAL A 40 27.92 5.71 5.97
N GLU A 41 29.23 5.69 6.14
CA GLU A 41 29.93 6.05 7.37
C GLU A 41 31.09 7.01 7.09
N LYS A 42 31.31 7.98 7.99
CA LYS A 42 32.42 8.92 7.91
C LYS A 42 33.41 8.67 9.04
N LYS A 43 34.66 8.36 8.68
CA LYS A 43 35.77 8.23 9.63
C LYS A 43 36.46 9.57 9.82
N VAL A 44 36.72 9.93 11.07
CA VAL A 44 37.47 11.14 11.45
C VAL A 44 38.80 10.72 12.06
N SER A 45 39.88 11.44 11.74
CA SER A 45 41.21 11.16 12.28
C SER A 45 41.22 11.23 13.81
N GLY A 46 41.96 10.31 14.44
CA GLY A 46 42.04 10.21 15.91
C GLY A 46 40.88 9.48 16.59
N ARG A 47 39.82 9.08 15.87
CA ARG A 47 38.74 8.25 16.40
C ARG A 47 38.72 6.87 15.76
N HIS A 48 38.65 5.83 16.60
CA HIS A 48 38.52 4.44 16.14
C HIS A 48 37.11 4.10 15.66
N LYS A 49 36.07 4.72 16.22
CA LYS A 49 34.67 4.49 15.84
C LYS A 49 34.21 5.50 14.76
N PRO A 50 33.78 5.04 13.57
CA PRO A 50 33.22 5.91 12.55
C PRO A 50 31.83 6.46 12.93
N TYR A 51 31.42 7.55 12.29
CA TYR A 51 30.09 8.12 12.44
C TYR A 51 29.16 7.61 11.35
N PHE A 52 28.07 6.97 11.77
CA PHE A 52 26.98 6.56 10.90
C PHE A 52 26.30 7.78 10.28
N GLN A 53 26.10 7.76 8.96
CA GLN A 53 25.39 8.83 8.24
C GLN A 53 24.04 8.34 7.72
N ALA A 54 24.04 7.27 6.93
CA ALA A 54 22.84 6.77 6.28
C ALA A 54 22.95 5.29 5.92
N ILE A 55 21.81 4.70 5.57
CA ILE A 55 21.73 3.40 4.91
C ILE A 55 21.18 3.65 3.51
N GLU A 56 21.90 3.21 2.49
CA GLU A 56 21.41 3.20 1.12
C GLU A 56 20.88 1.80 0.80
N LEU A 57 19.66 1.73 0.30
CA LEU A 57 18.98 0.48 -0.05
C LEU A 57 19.06 0.31 -1.56
N SER A 58 19.55 -0.85 -2.00
CA SER A 58 19.48 -1.22 -3.41
C SER A 58 18.12 -1.88 -3.72
N PRO A 59 17.61 -1.74 -4.95
CA PRO A 59 16.41 -2.44 -5.37
C PRO A 59 16.57 -3.96 -5.20
N LEU A 60 15.47 -4.63 -4.86
CA LEU A 60 15.49 -6.08 -4.72
C LEU A 60 15.68 -6.72 -6.11
N GLU A 61 16.55 -7.71 -6.19
CA GLU A 61 16.81 -8.47 -7.41
C GLU A 61 16.75 -9.96 -7.07
N PHE A 62 16.11 -10.74 -7.93
CA PHE A 62 16.04 -12.19 -7.76
C PHE A 62 16.00 -12.91 -9.12
N ASN A 63 16.54 -14.12 -9.15
CA ASN A 63 16.56 -14.94 -10.36
C ASN A 63 15.34 -15.86 -10.36
N LEU A 64 14.68 -15.96 -11.51
CA LEU A 64 13.61 -16.91 -11.76
C LEU A 64 13.99 -17.84 -12.89
N THR A 65 13.52 -19.08 -12.79
CA THR A 65 13.62 -20.05 -13.87
C THR A 65 12.23 -20.55 -14.23
N PHE A 66 11.88 -20.45 -15.51
CA PHE A 66 10.60 -20.89 -16.03
C PHE A 66 10.79 -22.07 -16.98
N ALA A 67 10.22 -23.23 -16.66
CA ALA A 67 10.15 -24.35 -17.59
C ALA A 67 8.85 -24.27 -18.40
N PHE A 68 8.90 -24.74 -19.64
CA PHE A 68 7.68 -24.97 -20.41
C PHE A 68 7.01 -26.27 -19.96
N GLU A 69 5.71 -26.22 -19.65
CA GLU A 69 4.93 -27.41 -19.25
C GLU A 69 4.82 -28.42 -20.41
N PHE A 70 4.69 -27.90 -21.62
CA PHE A 70 4.60 -28.68 -22.86
C PHE A 70 5.68 -28.23 -23.85
N HIS A 71 5.73 -28.88 -25.02
CA HIS A 71 6.56 -28.42 -26.12
C HIS A 71 6.18 -26.99 -26.53
N TYR A 72 7.18 -26.15 -26.77
CA TYR A 72 6.96 -24.80 -27.27
C TYR A 72 7.02 -24.77 -28.80
N ASP A 73 6.24 -23.89 -29.42
CA ASP A 73 6.39 -23.53 -30.83
C ASP A 73 7.04 -22.16 -30.94
N GLU A 74 7.61 -21.85 -32.12
CA GLU A 74 8.20 -20.53 -32.38
C GLU A 74 7.23 -19.38 -32.10
N ARG A 75 5.94 -19.58 -32.40
CA ARG A 75 4.90 -18.60 -32.11
C ARG A 75 4.76 -18.36 -30.60
N ARG A 76 4.69 -19.43 -29.81
CA ARG A 76 4.57 -19.35 -28.35
C ARG A 76 5.80 -18.74 -27.70
N ILE A 77 7.01 -19.07 -28.16
CA ILE A 77 8.23 -18.41 -27.66
C ILE A 77 8.17 -16.91 -27.93
N ARG A 78 7.78 -16.49 -29.14
CA ARG A 78 7.68 -15.07 -29.46
C ARG A 78 6.61 -14.36 -28.63
N GLU A 79 5.50 -15.03 -28.34
CA GLU A 79 4.46 -14.52 -27.43
C GLU A 79 5.01 -14.34 -26.01
N VAL A 80 5.70 -15.33 -25.45
CA VAL A 80 6.37 -15.26 -24.14
C VAL A 80 7.44 -14.17 -24.12
N ALA A 81 8.27 -14.07 -25.16
CA ALA A 81 9.32 -13.06 -25.24
C ALA A 81 8.74 -11.63 -25.28
N ARG A 82 7.64 -11.43 -26.02
CA ARG A 82 6.91 -10.13 -26.02
C ARG A 82 6.28 -9.84 -24.67
N TRP A 83 5.75 -10.86 -23.99
CA TRP A 83 5.16 -10.70 -22.67
C TRP A 83 6.19 -10.36 -21.60
N LEU A 84 7.39 -10.96 -21.65
CA LEU A 84 8.49 -10.62 -20.74
C LEU A 84 9.13 -9.27 -21.08
N SER A 85 9.14 -8.87 -22.36
CA SER A 85 9.69 -7.58 -22.81
C SER A 85 8.74 -6.42 -22.51
N GLN A 86 8.77 -5.94 -21.26
CA GLN A 86 7.97 -4.82 -20.78
C GLN A 86 8.82 -3.54 -20.64
N THR A 87 8.22 -2.38 -20.90
CA THR A 87 8.90 -1.07 -20.76
C THR A 87 8.80 -0.46 -19.36
N TYR A 88 7.98 -1.05 -18.47
CA TYR A 88 7.72 -0.55 -17.13
C TYR A 88 7.64 -1.71 -16.14
N TYR A 89 7.91 -1.43 -14.85
CA TYR A 89 7.74 -2.40 -13.77
C TYR A 89 6.30 -2.90 -13.70
N LYS A 90 6.13 -4.22 -13.80
CA LYS A 90 4.82 -4.89 -13.77
C LYS A 90 4.67 -5.72 -12.49
N PRO A 91 3.44 -5.88 -11.99
CA PRO A 91 3.19 -6.69 -10.81
C PRO A 91 3.49 -8.17 -11.10
N PHE A 92 4.19 -8.80 -10.17
CA PHE A 92 4.51 -10.21 -10.10
C PHE A 92 4.11 -10.74 -8.72
N TYR A 93 3.41 -11.87 -8.69
CA TYR A 93 3.11 -12.59 -7.44
C TYR A 93 2.88 -14.07 -7.74
N THR A 94 3.16 -14.93 -6.76
CA THR A 94 2.89 -16.37 -6.87
C THR A 94 1.50 -16.70 -6.35
N VAL A 95 0.92 -17.80 -6.83
CA VAL A 95 -0.41 -18.25 -6.40
C VAL A 95 -0.44 -18.57 -4.90
N ASP A 96 0.67 -19.10 -4.36
CA ASP A 96 0.77 -19.46 -2.95
C ASP A 96 0.81 -18.23 -2.04
N ASN A 97 1.28 -17.09 -2.55
CA ASN A 97 1.45 -15.85 -1.80
C ASN A 97 0.84 -14.63 -2.53
N PRO A 98 -0.49 -14.58 -2.73
CA PRO A 98 -1.14 -13.51 -3.50
C PRO A 98 -1.07 -12.15 -2.80
N ASN A 99 -0.86 -12.14 -1.48
CA ASN A 99 -0.75 -10.92 -0.69
C ASN A 99 0.60 -10.22 -0.81
N ARG A 100 1.58 -10.82 -1.50
CA ARG A 100 2.92 -10.27 -1.67
C ARG A 100 3.18 -10.01 -3.15
N VAL A 101 3.08 -8.74 -3.53
CA VAL A 101 3.25 -8.28 -4.91
C VAL A 101 4.60 -7.59 -5.06
N PHE A 102 5.37 -8.02 -6.05
CA PHE A 102 6.62 -7.39 -6.47
C PHE A 102 6.37 -6.62 -7.76
N TYR A 103 6.78 -5.36 -7.84
CA TYR A 103 6.78 -4.63 -9.11
C TYR A 103 8.15 -4.79 -9.74
N CYS A 104 8.26 -5.69 -10.72
CA CYS A 104 9.54 -6.07 -11.30
C CYS A 104 9.52 -6.09 -12.82
N MET A 105 10.71 -6.01 -13.40
CA MET A 105 10.96 -6.17 -14.83
C MET A 105 12.20 -7.05 -15.03
N PRO A 106 12.28 -7.82 -16.13
CA PRO A 106 13.51 -8.52 -16.48
C PRO A 106 14.63 -7.51 -16.68
N ASP A 107 15.77 -7.73 -16.03
CA ASP A 107 16.97 -6.91 -16.14
C ASP A 107 18.12 -7.75 -16.69
N GLY A 108 18.77 -7.26 -17.75
CA GLY A 108 19.80 -7.97 -18.48
C GLY A 108 19.27 -9.01 -19.48
N ASP A 109 20.02 -10.10 -19.63
CA ASP A 109 19.76 -11.11 -20.65
C ASP A 109 18.76 -12.17 -20.17
N VAL A 110 17.77 -12.46 -21.01
CA VAL A 110 16.82 -13.56 -20.83
C VAL A 110 17.30 -14.74 -21.68
N ASN A 111 17.78 -15.79 -21.03
CA ASN A 111 18.40 -16.91 -21.72
C ASN A 111 17.43 -18.09 -21.83
N LEU A 112 17.20 -18.54 -23.07
CA LEU A 112 16.47 -19.79 -23.35
C LEU A 112 17.48 -20.93 -23.49
N ILE A 113 17.42 -21.90 -22.58
CA ILE A 113 18.23 -23.12 -22.66
C ILE A 113 17.32 -24.25 -23.13
N HIS A 114 17.67 -24.87 -24.25
CA HIS A 114 16.84 -25.90 -24.87
C HIS A 114 17.64 -27.12 -25.32
N ASN A 115 16.98 -28.28 -25.37
CA ASN A 115 17.58 -29.54 -25.82
C ASN A 115 17.48 -29.77 -27.35
N GLY A 116 16.92 -28.82 -28.09
CA GLY A 116 16.69 -28.93 -29.54
C GLY A 116 15.43 -29.71 -29.92
N LEU A 117 14.75 -30.33 -28.96
CA LEU A 117 13.46 -31.01 -29.13
C LEU A 117 12.29 -30.12 -28.69
N LYS A 118 12.42 -28.79 -28.81
CA LYS A 118 11.40 -27.82 -28.37
C LYS A 118 11.01 -27.94 -26.90
N GLN A 119 11.94 -28.38 -26.07
CA GLN A 119 11.83 -28.42 -24.62
C GLN A 119 13.00 -27.64 -24.02
N GLY A 120 12.72 -26.94 -22.94
CA GLY A 120 13.71 -26.08 -22.32
C GLY A 120 13.17 -25.28 -21.16
N TYR A 121 14.02 -24.41 -20.65
CA TYR A 121 13.70 -23.48 -19.60
C TYR A 121 14.31 -22.12 -19.90
N ILE A 122 13.67 -21.09 -19.36
CA ILE A 122 14.09 -19.69 -19.45
C ILE A 122 14.66 -19.30 -18.10
N THR A 123 15.89 -18.81 -18.09
CA THR A 123 16.48 -18.17 -16.90
C THR A 123 16.50 -16.67 -17.09
N LEU A 124 16.02 -15.94 -16.08
CA LEU A 124 16.03 -14.49 -16.09
C LEU A 124 16.24 -13.92 -14.70
N LYS A 125 16.73 -12.69 -14.66
CA LYS A 125 16.89 -11.90 -13.45
C LYS A 125 15.81 -10.83 -13.44
N MET A 126 14.98 -10.83 -12.41
CA MET A 126 13.98 -9.79 -12.20
C MET A 126 14.55 -8.73 -11.26
N ARG A 127 14.49 -7.46 -11.69
CA ARG A 127 14.80 -6.31 -10.86
C ARG A 127 13.51 -5.63 -10.45
N CYS A 128 13.36 -5.35 -9.15
CA CYS A 128 12.24 -4.60 -8.60
C CYS A 128 12.44 -3.08 -8.74
N ASP A 129 11.35 -2.34 -8.62
CA ASP A 129 11.35 -0.89 -8.50
C ASP A 129 11.96 -0.39 -7.17
N GLY A 130 11.83 -1.20 -6.11
CA GLY A 130 12.30 -0.88 -4.78
C GLY A 130 12.80 -2.08 -3.96
N PRO A 131 13.21 -1.82 -2.71
CA PRO A 131 13.74 -2.83 -1.80
C PRO A 131 12.66 -3.64 -1.07
N TYR A 132 11.37 -3.35 -1.29
CA TYR A 132 10.25 -3.92 -0.55
C TYR A 132 9.23 -4.61 -1.45
N SER A 133 8.46 -5.52 -0.87
CA SER A 133 7.24 -6.06 -1.49
C SER A 133 6.01 -5.34 -0.97
N TYR A 134 4.98 -5.28 -1.80
CA TYR A 134 3.75 -4.56 -1.51
C TYR A 134 2.59 -5.53 -1.24
N THR A 135 1.61 -5.08 -0.47
CA THR A 135 0.30 -5.72 -0.42
C THR A 135 -0.55 -5.32 -1.62
N PRO A 136 -1.48 -6.17 -2.07
CA PRO A 136 -2.41 -5.82 -3.14
C PRO A 136 -3.24 -4.59 -2.75
N LYS A 137 -3.52 -3.74 -3.73
CA LYS A 137 -4.36 -2.56 -3.53
C LYS A 137 -5.81 -2.99 -3.39
N THR A 138 -6.39 -2.78 -2.21
CA THR A 138 -7.82 -3.01 -1.95
C THR A 138 -8.53 -1.67 -1.84
N LEU A 139 -9.41 -1.35 -2.79
CA LEU A 139 -10.32 -0.22 -2.67
C LEU A 139 -11.55 -0.66 -1.87
N LYS A 140 -11.84 0.04 -0.77
CA LYS A 140 -13.10 -0.10 -0.03
C LYS A 140 -13.96 1.11 -0.34
N GLU A 141 -14.89 0.96 -1.29
CA GLU A 141 -15.80 2.04 -1.69
C GLU A 141 -16.84 2.38 -0.61
N LYS A 142 -17.15 1.42 0.27
CA LYS A 142 -18.10 1.61 1.37
C LYS A 142 -17.41 1.32 2.69
N MET A 143 -16.76 2.33 3.26
CA MET A 143 -16.38 2.29 4.66
C MET A 143 -17.61 2.66 5.49
N MET A 144 -18.30 1.65 6.01
CA MET A 144 -19.32 1.88 7.02
C MET A 144 -18.60 2.32 8.30
N PHE A 145 -18.99 3.46 8.86
CA PHE A 145 -18.57 3.83 10.20
C PHE A 145 -19.28 2.88 11.17
N ASP A 146 -18.55 1.95 11.77
CA ASP A 146 -19.08 1.14 12.86
C ASP A 146 -19.08 1.99 14.13
N GLY A 147 -20.17 2.72 14.31
CA GLY A 147 -20.45 3.54 15.47
C GLY A 147 -21.77 3.12 16.09
N THR A 148 -21.74 2.25 17.10
CA THR A 148 -22.82 2.13 18.10
C THR A 148 -22.92 3.39 18.96
N LYS A 149 -21.94 4.29 18.89
CA LYS A 149 -22.10 5.66 19.35
C LYS A 149 -22.68 6.48 18.21
N LEU A 150 -23.94 6.86 18.39
CA LEU A 150 -24.48 8.08 17.80
C LEU A 150 -23.40 9.16 17.97
N THR A 151 -22.69 9.46 16.88
CA THR A 151 -22.02 10.75 16.79
C THR A 151 -23.17 11.72 16.94
N LYS A 152 -23.18 12.50 18.03
CA LYS A 152 -24.12 13.61 18.15
C LYS A 152 -23.79 14.55 17.00
N THR A 153 -24.40 14.29 15.85
CA THR A 153 -24.59 15.30 14.82
C THR A 153 -25.24 16.44 15.57
N ILE A 154 -24.60 17.61 15.56
CA ILE A 154 -25.08 18.81 16.22
C ILE A 154 -26.36 19.24 15.48
N GLN A 155 -27.45 18.56 15.79
CA GLN A 155 -28.83 18.89 15.46
C GLN A 155 -29.76 18.46 16.61
N GLU A 156 -29.22 18.33 17.82
CA GLU A 156 -30.05 18.52 18.99
C GLU A 156 -29.89 19.99 19.39
N ASN A 157 -30.86 20.82 19.00
CA ASN A 157 -31.13 22.05 19.76
C ASN A 157 -31.55 21.60 21.16
N THR A 158 -30.59 21.32 22.03
CA THR A 158 -30.80 21.17 23.48
C THR A 158 -31.02 22.54 24.13
N PHE A 159 -31.90 23.34 23.53
CA PHE A 159 -32.64 24.36 24.24
C PHE A 159 -34.01 23.77 24.55
N THR A 160 -34.05 22.91 25.57
CA THR A 160 -35.30 22.57 26.24
C THR A 160 -35.82 23.85 26.90
N ASN A 161 -37.00 24.30 26.47
CA ASN A 161 -37.78 25.34 27.14
C ASN A 161 -37.88 25.00 28.62
N GLY A 162 -37.08 25.65 29.47
CA GLY A 162 -37.11 25.44 30.93
C GLY A 162 -35.77 25.49 31.65
N MET A 163 -34.61 25.48 30.97
CA MET A 163 -33.32 25.72 31.63
C MET A 163 -32.79 27.13 31.33
N GLY A 164 -33.20 28.08 32.17
CA GLY A 164 -32.72 29.45 32.17
C GLY A 164 -33.82 30.48 31.94
N THR A 165 -33.79 31.57 32.71
CA THR A 165 -34.61 32.75 32.48
C THR A 165 -33.99 33.55 31.33
N GLN A 166 -34.65 33.57 30.16
CA GLN A 166 -34.25 34.45 29.07
C GLN A 166 -34.73 35.87 29.40
N GLN A 167 -33.85 36.70 29.97
CA GLN A 167 -34.12 38.13 30.10
C GLN A 167 -33.64 38.86 28.84
N ASN A 168 -34.53 39.64 28.23
CA ASN A 168 -34.27 40.47 27.04
C ASN A 168 -33.89 39.72 25.75
N ILE A 169 -34.24 38.44 25.60
CA ILE A 169 -34.03 37.68 24.35
C ILE A 169 -35.40 37.22 23.83
N GLU A 170 -35.70 37.51 22.57
CA GLU A 170 -36.91 37.06 21.87
C GLU A 170 -36.49 36.38 20.55
N ILE A 171 -37.25 35.35 20.13
CA ILE A 171 -37.03 34.69 18.84
C ILE A 171 -37.97 35.33 17.82
N VAL A 172 -37.41 36.04 16.85
CA VAL A 172 -38.17 36.64 15.73
C VAL A 172 -37.66 36.02 14.43
N ASN A 173 -38.56 35.43 13.64
CA ASN A 173 -38.26 34.76 12.37
C ASN A 173 -37.16 33.70 12.45
N GLY A 174 -37.13 32.91 13.53
CA GLY A 174 -36.18 31.82 13.71
C GLY A 174 -34.74 32.24 14.05
N ALA A 175 -34.49 33.54 14.25
CA ALA A 175 -33.24 34.07 14.75
C ALA A 175 -33.41 34.60 16.18
N LEU A 176 -32.44 34.32 17.05
CA LEU A 176 -32.37 34.91 18.40
C LEU A 176 -32.00 36.38 18.27
N GLN A 177 -32.87 37.27 18.75
CA GLN A 177 -32.63 38.71 18.79
C GLN A 177 -32.64 39.20 20.23
N VAL A 178 -31.67 40.04 20.58
CA VAL A 178 -31.63 40.71 21.89
C VAL A 178 -32.48 41.97 21.81
N LYS A 179 -33.45 42.11 22.71
CA LYS A 179 -34.33 43.27 22.79
C LYS A 179 -33.50 44.47 23.25
N SER A 180 -33.33 45.47 22.39
CA SER A 180 -32.53 46.67 22.68
C SER A 180 -33.29 47.67 23.56
N GLY A 181 -33.66 47.28 24.78
CA GLY A 181 -34.15 48.19 25.82
C GLY A 181 -33.02 48.67 26.71
N SER A 182 -33.07 49.93 27.17
CA SER A 182 -32.13 50.42 28.18
C SER A 182 -32.50 49.81 29.55
N THR A 183 -31.72 48.86 30.04
CA THR A 183 -31.84 48.36 31.41
C THR A 183 -31.42 49.47 32.38
N THR A 184 -32.37 49.97 33.18
CA THR A 184 -32.11 50.98 34.21
C THR A 184 -31.95 50.31 35.57
N TRP A 185 -31.04 50.80 36.42
CA TRP A 185 -30.75 50.26 37.76
C TRP A 185 -31.99 50.09 38.67
N LEU A 186 -33.05 50.87 38.43
CA LEU A 186 -34.34 50.74 39.11
C LEU A 186 -35.02 49.37 38.89
N GLN A 187 -34.73 48.68 37.80
CA GLN A 187 -35.33 47.37 37.50
C GLN A 187 -34.75 46.23 38.35
N TYR A 188 -33.63 46.47 39.02
CA TYR A 188 -32.89 45.50 39.82
C TYR A 188 -32.98 45.75 41.33
N THR A 189 -33.77 46.76 41.74
CA THR A 189 -33.91 47.09 43.16
C THR A 189 -34.67 45.99 43.90
N GLY A 190 -34.04 45.41 44.94
CA GLY A 190 -34.62 44.35 45.77
C GLY A 190 -34.26 42.93 45.33
N MET A 191 -33.54 42.76 44.21
CA MET A 191 -32.98 41.46 43.81
C MET A 191 -31.67 41.18 44.55
N LYS A 192 -31.44 39.91 44.90
CA LYS A 192 -30.14 39.47 45.41
C LYS A 192 -29.16 39.38 44.25
N TRP A 193 -27.87 39.60 44.52
CA TRP A 193 -26.83 39.52 43.49
C TRP A 193 -26.73 38.13 42.83
N SER A 194 -27.21 37.07 43.49
CA SER A 194 -27.33 35.73 42.93
C SER A 194 -28.43 35.57 41.88
N ASP A 195 -29.36 36.51 41.83
CA ASP A 195 -30.60 36.43 41.05
C ASP A 195 -30.63 37.47 39.90
N LEU A 196 -29.55 38.25 39.76
CA LEU A 196 -29.23 39.12 38.61
C LEU A 196 -28.46 38.33 37.55
#